data_AF-A0A6G1DTU9-F1
#
_entry.id   AF-A0A6G1DTU9-F1
#
_cell.length_a   1.000
_cell.length_b   1.000
_cell.length_c   1.000
_cell.angle_alpha   90.00
_cell.angle_beta   90.00
_cell.angle_gamma   90.00
#
_symmetry.space_group_name_H-M   'P 1'
#
loop_
_entity.id
_entity.type
_entity.pdbx_description
1 polymer ?
#
loop_
_entity_poly.entity_id
_entity_poly.type
_entity_poly.pdbx_seq_one_letter_code
_entity_poly.pdbx_strand_id
1 'polypeptide(L)' 'MRASACMSARGGVRMARGDDRASSSTASLLLPPGFRFCPTDGELVAHYLARKAADAGFTSAAIRDVDLYSAEPWDLLPPR' A
#
# COMPACT_ATOMS: atom_id res chain seq x y z
N MET A 1 13.37 15.48 -6.44
CA MET A 1 11.92 15.60 -6.17
C MET A 1 11.50 14.53 -5.19
N ARG A 2 10.95 14.90 -4.02
CA ARG A 2 10.32 13.98 -3.06
C ARG A 2 8.82 13.96 -3.32
N ALA A 3 8.16 12.83 -3.12
CA ALA A 3 6.71 12.79 -3.04
C ALA A 3 6.28 12.38 -1.64
N SER A 4 5.49 13.25 -1.03
CA SER A 4 4.72 12.91 0.16
C SER A 4 3.56 12.03 -0.29
N ALA A 5 3.61 10.76 0.10
CA ALA A 5 2.70 9.75 -0.39
C ALA A 5 1.40 9.73 0.45
N CYS A 6 0.59 10.77 0.35
CA CYS A 6 -0.79 10.74 0.85
C CYS A 6 -1.75 10.24 -0.25
N MET A 7 -1.50 9.03 -0.76
CA MET A 7 -2.48 8.36 -1.64
C MET A 7 -3.59 7.80 -0.74
N SER A 8 -4.61 8.61 -0.47
CA SER A 8 -5.88 8.16 0.10
C SER A 8 -6.92 8.28 -0.99
N ALA A 9 -7.29 7.16 -1.60
CA ALA A 9 -8.47 7.11 -2.46
C ALA A 9 -9.69 7.41 -1.57
N ARG A 10 -10.18 8.65 -1.62
CA ARG A 10 -11.51 8.99 -1.11
C ARG A 10 -12.52 8.38 -2.08
N GLY A 11 -13.35 7.45 -1.61
CA GLY A 11 -14.41 6.90 -2.43
C GLY A 11 -15.30 5.87 -1.76
N GLY A 12 -16.25 6.34 -0.96
CA GLY A 12 -17.64 5.85 -0.92
C GLY A 12 -17.92 4.40 -0.48
N VAL A 13 -18.63 4.30 0.65
CA VAL A 13 -19.32 3.09 1.11
C VAL A 13 -20.12 2.41 -0.01
N ARG A 14 -20.00 1.09 -0.15
CA ARG A 14 -21.00 0.24 -0.82
C ARG A 14 -20.83 -1.20 -0.36
N MET A 15 -21.84 -1.69 0.37
CA MET A 15 -22.05 -3.11 0.67
C MET A 15 -22.41 -3.85 -0.62
N ALA A 16 -21.71 -4.93 -0.95
CA ALA A 16 -22.18 -5.98 -1.86
C ALA A 16 -21.49 -7.31 -1.52
N ARG A 17 -22.30 -8.36 -1.42
CA ARG A 17 -21.91 -9.75 -1.15
C ARG A 17 -21.58 -10.40 -2.50
N GLY A 18 -20.36 -10.91 -2.70
CA GLY A 18 -19.98 -11.63 -3.92
C GLY A 18 -18.46 -11.75 -4.08
N ASP A 19 -17.98 -12.97 -4.30
CA ASP A 19 -16.60 -13.31 -4.62
C ASP A 19 -16.09 -12.57 -5.87
N ASP A 20 -15.27 -11.54 -5.68
CA ASP A 20 -14.46 -10.95 -6.75
C ASP A 20 -13.08 -10.61 -6.22
N ARG A 21 -12.13 -11.48 -6.58
CA ARG A 21 -10.69 -11.31 -6.39
C ARG A 21 -10.26 -10.09 -7.21
N ALA A 22 -10.32 -8.91 -6.58
CA ALA A 22 -9.83 -7.67 -7.15
C ALA A 22 -8.32 -7.81 -7.39
N SER A 23 -7.95 -8.22 -8.62
CA SER A 23 -6.73 -7.73 -9.26
C SER A 23 -6.81 -6.21 -9.22
N SER A 24 -6.27 -5.61 -8.16
CA SER A 24 -5.89 -4.21 -8.17
C SER A 24 -4.74 -4.14 -9.18
N SER A 25 -5.13 -3.93 -10.43
CA SER A 25 -4.28 -3.44 -11.48
C SER A 25 -3.49 -2.28 -10.88
N THR A 26 -2.19 -2.49 -10.71
CA THR A 26 -1.23 -1.40 -10.64
C THR A 26 -1.31 -0.72 -12.01
N ALA A 27 -2.37 0.04 -12.24
CA ALA A 27 -2.46 0.98 -13.34
C ALA A 27 -1.16 1.75 -13.24
N SER A 28 -0.27 1.52 -14.21
CA SER A 28 1.10 1.96 -14.23
C SER A 28 1.12 3.41 -13.78
N LEU A 29 1.42 3.63 -12.49
CA LEU A 29 1.40 4.96 -11.92
C LEU A 29 2.43 5.69 -12.77
N LEU A 30 1.99 6.66 -13.58
CA LEU A 30 2.83 7.39 -14.53
C LEU A 30 3.76 8.33 -13.75
N LEU A 31 4.65 7.70 -12.99
CA LEU A 31 5.65 8.35 -12.18
C LEU A 31 6.86 8.57 -13.06
N PRO A 32 7.43 9.78 -13.06
CA PRO A 32 8.67 10.04 -13.77
C PRO A 32 9.76 9.04 -13.36
N PRO A 33 10.65 8.64 -14.27
CA PRO A 33 11.78 7.80 -13.93
C PRO A 33 12.61 8.44 -12.81
N GLY A 34 12.95 7.64 -11.79
CA GLY A 34 13.66 8.09 -10.59
C GLY A 34 12.76 8.40 -9.40
N PHE A 35 11.44 8.36 -9.56
CA PHE A 35 10.52 8.38 -8.43
C PHE A 35 10.69 7.13 -7.57
N ARG A 36 10.87 7.33 -6.28
CA ARG A 36 11.07 6.26 -5.32
C ARG A 36 10.24 6.52 -4.08
N PHE A 37 9.80 5.44 -3.46
CA PHE A 37 9.18 5.49 -2.15
C PHE A 37 10.28 5.78 -1.11
N CYS A 38 10.29 7.00 -0.57
CA CYS A 38 11.24 7.45 0.45
C CYS A 38 10.52 8.30 1.52
N PRO A 39 9.58 7.70 2.29
CA PRO A 39 8.86 8.42 3.33
C PRO A 39 9.79 8.78 4.50
N THR A 40 9.41 9.81 5.25
CA THR A 40 9.94 10.05 6.60
C THR A 40 9.21 9.18 7.63
N ASP A 41 9.80 8.99 8.82
CA ASP A 41 9.17 8.22 9.89
C ASP A 41 7.80 8.78 10.28
N GLY A 42 7.68 10.12 10.31
CA GLY A 42 6.41 10.79 10.58
C GLY A 42 5.34 10.50 9.51
N GLU A 43 5.73 10.50 8.23
CA GLU A 43 4.82 10.15 7.13
C GLU A 43 4.43 8.67 7.15
N LEU A 44 5.36 7.78 7.49
CA LEU A 44 5.09 6.34 7.62
C LEU A 44 4.07 6.08 8.74
N VAL A 45 4.25 6.70 9.91
CA VAL A 45 3.34 6.53 11.04
C VAL A 45 1.98 7.16 10.74
N ALA A 46 1.95 8.44 10.38
CA ALA A 46 0.70 9.17 10.22
C ALA A 46 -0.13 8.71 9.02
N HIS A 47 0.53 8.39 7.89
CA HIS A 47 -0.16 8.08 6.65
C HIS A 47 -0.19 6.60 6.30
N TYR A 48 0.49 5.70 7.00
CA TYR A 48 0.38 4.27 6.70
C TYR A 48 -0.06 3.49 7.92
N LEU A 49 0.71 3.54 9.00
CA LEU A 49 0.45 2.72 10.17
C LEU A 49 -0.84 3.15 10.91
N ALA A 50 -1.02 4.44 11.16
CA ALA A 50 -2.21 4.95 11.85
C ALA A 50 -3.48 4.69 11.04
N ARG A 51 -3.43 4.84 9.71
CA ARG A 51 -4.56 4.53 8.82
C ARG A 51 -4.90 3.04 8.84
N LYS A 52 -3.88 2.18 8.75
CA LYS A 52 -4.07 0.72 8.81
C LYS A 52 -4.61 0.24 10.17
N ALA A 53 -4.20 0.87 11.27
CA ALA A 53 -4.70 0.53 12.60
C ALA A 53 -6.16 0.96 12.80
N ALA A 54 -6.59 2.07 12.18
CA ALA A 54 -7.96 2.58 12.27
C ALA A 54 -8.94 1.88 11.32
N ASP A 55 -8.46 1.41 10.17
CA ASP A 55 -9.27 0.78 9.13
C ASP A 55 -8.62 -0.53 8.65
N ALA A 56 -9.23 -1.67 9.00
CA ALA A 56 -8.78 -2.99 8.57
C ALA A 56 -8.92 -3.22 7.05
N GLY A 57 -9.70 -2.39 6.34
CA GLY A 57 -9.82 -2.39 4.89
C GLY A 57 -8.80 -1.49 4.18
N PHE A 58 -7.92 -0.81 4.92
CA PHE A 58 -6.92 0.07 4.34
C PHE A 58 -5.92 -0.73 3.49
N THR A 59 -5.81 -0.35 2.22
CA THR A 59 -4.82 -0.92 1.29
C THR A 59 -3.95 0.19 0.71
N SER A 60 -2.67 -0.10 0.52
CA SER A 60 -1.72 0.83 -0.07
C SER A 60 -0.97 0.17 -1.21
N ALA A 61 -0.72 0.89 -2.30
CA ALA A 61 0.06 0.33 -3.42
C ALA A 61 1.56 0.23 -3.10
N ALA A 62 2.03 0.92 -2.05
CA ALA A 62 3.44 0.97 -1.67
C ALA A 62 3.84 -0.11 -0.66
N ILE A 63 2.93 -0.52 0.24
CA ILE A 63 3.18 -1.47 1.32
C ILE A 63 2.14 -2.60 1.21
N ARG A 64 2.64 -3.83 1.05
CA ARG A 64 1.84 -5.07 1.00
C ARG A 64 1.65 -5.65 2.40
N ASP A 65 0.51 -6.31 2.62
CA ASP A 65 0.25 -7.06 3.85
C ASP A 65 0.95 -8.43 3.80
N VAL A 66 1.75 -8.71 4.83
CA VAL A 66 2.49 -9.96 4.99
C VAL A 66 2.60 -10.28 6.48
N ASP A 67 2.53 -11.57 6.82
CA ASP A 67 2.94 -12.03 8.15
C ASP A 67 4.46 -12.15 8.18
N LEU A 68 5.10 -11.24 8.89
CA LEU A 68 6.56 -11.17 8.99
C LEU A 68 7.15 -12.35 9.79
N TYR A 69 6.37 -12.99 10.65
CA TYR A 69 6.87 -14.06 11.51
C TYR A 69 6.74 -15.45 10.87
N SER A 70 6.00 -15.56 9.77
CA SER A 70 5.81 -16.81 9.03
C SER A 70 6.62 -16.87 7.73
N ALA A 71 7.38 -15.83 7.39
CA ALA A 71 8.12 -15.72 6.13
C ALA A 71 9.62 -15.58 6.38
N GLU A 72 10.44 -16.22 5.53
CA GLU A 72 11.87 -15.97 5.56
C GLU A 72 12.19 -14.58 4.99
N PRO A 73 13.25 -13.90 5.48
CA PRO A 73 13.58 -12.55 5.02
C PRO A 73 13.76 -12.42 3.50
N TRP A 74 14.28 -13.46 2.85
CA TRP A 74 14.50 -13.49 1.40
C TRP A 74 13.23 -13.77 0.58
N ASP A 75 12.20 -14.38 1.17
CA ASP A 75 10.92 -14.66 0.50
C ASP A 75 10.08 -13.38 0.31
N LEU A 76 10.44 -12.30 1.01
CA LEU A 76 9.80 -11.00 0.90
C LEU A 76 10.28 -10.19 -0.31
N LEU A 77 11.42 -10.57 -0.90
CA LEU A 77 11.99 -9.89 -2.06
C LEU A 77 11.31 -10.35 -3.35
N PRO A 78 11.19 -9.48 -4.37
CA PRO A 78 10.73 -9.91 -5.68
C PRO A 78 11.68 -10.95 -6.28
N PRO A 79 11.17 -11.96 -7.00
CA PRO A 79 12.00 -12.93 -7.71
C PRO A 79 12.90 -12.20 -8.73
N ARG A 80 14.15 -12.65 -8.82
CA ARG A 80 15.15 -12.10 -9.74
C ARG A 80 14.87 -12.48 -11.18
#